data_AF-A0A1L8RCC8-F1
#
_entry.id   AF-A0A1L8RCC8-F1
#
_cell.length_a   1.000
_cell.length_b   1.000
_cell.length_c   1.000
_cell.angle_alpha   90.00
_cell.angle_beta   90.00
_cell.angle_gamma   90.00
#
_symmetry.space_group_name_H-M   'P 1'
#
loop_
_entity.id
_entity.type
_entity.pdbx_description
1 polymer ?
#
loop_
_entity_poly.entity_id
_entity_poly.type
_entity_poly.pdbx_seq_one_letter_code
_entity_poly.pdbx_strand_id
1 'polypeptide(L)'
;MQGSGYLYTILPQLRKIYGDNTPELKQAMKTHTQFFNTSNFFNTIITGIDLAIEEREGIKAIDTVSGLKAGLMGPFASIGDSIFGALIPTIFGALAANMAINGNPTGIFIWIVAQMAVNVFRWKQLEFAYKEGISLVTTMQHRLTALTDAATLMGVFMVGALAATMVNVKFAWVPNFGDVTVDMQNNLDMILPRLLPAGIVGAIYWMLGKKNMTSTKGILIVLVVCVALSALGIISK
;
A
#
# COMPACT_ATOMS: atom_id res chain seq x y z
N MET A 1 9.53 -5.81 11.31
CA MET A 1 8.12 -5.44 11.58
C MET A 1 7.24 -6.62 11.18
N GLN A 2 6.04 -6.75 11.73
CA GLN A 2 5.00 -7.81 11.58
C GLN A 2 5.39 -9.32 11.65
N GLY A 3 6.65 -9.74 11.50
CA GLY A 3 7.05 -11.16 11.42
C GLY A 3 6.59 -12.02 12.61
N SER A 4 6.66 -11.52 13.84
CA SER A 4 6.14 -12.23 15.02
C SER A 4 4.62 -12.39 15.01
N GLY A 5 3.88 -11.36 14.58
CA GLY A 5 2.43 -11.40 14.45
C GLY A 5 1.98 -12.30 13.30
N TYR A 6 2.71 -12.29 12.19
CA TYR A 6 2.51 -13.20 11.08
C TYR A 6 2.70 -14.65 11.54
N LEU A 7 3.83 -14.95 12.21
CA LEU A 7 4.09 -16.29 12.74
C LEU A 7 2.99 -16.73 13.71
N TYR A 8 2.58 -15.85 14.64
CA TYR A 8 1.50 -16.16 15.57
C TYR A 8 0.19 -16.56 14.87
N THR A 9 -0.10 -15.92 13.73
CA THR A 9 -1.30 -16.19 12.93
C THR A 9 -1.26 -17.58 12.28
N ILE A 10 -0.10 -18.01 11.76
CA ILE A 10 0.03 -19.29 11.05
C ILE A 10 0.47 -20.46 11.92
N LEU A 11 1.00 -20.20 13.13
CA LEU A 11 1.55 -21.22 14.03
C LEU A 11 0.60 -22.39 14.30
N PRO A 12 -0.72 -22.20 14.54
CA PRO A 12 -1.63 -23.33 14.73
C PRO A 12 -1.69 -24.28 13.54
N GLN A 13 -1.53 -23.77 12.31
CA GLN A 13 -1.53 -24.58 11.11
C GLN A 13 -0.16 -25.23 10.88
N LEU A 14 0.94 -24.52 11.14
CA LEU A 14 2.29 -25.10 11.10
C LEU A 14 2.43 -26.30 12.07
N ARG A 15 1.86 -26.19 13.27
CA ARG A 15 1.86 -27.29 14.25
C ARG A 15 1.10 -28.51 13.75
N LYS A 16 0.07 -28.34 12.92
CA LYS A 16 -0.66 -29.45 12.28
C LYS A 16 0.12 -30.07 11.12
N ILE A 17 0.83 -29.25 10.33
CA ILE A 17 1.61 -29.71 9.17
C ILE A 17 2.87 -30.46 9.62
N TYR A 18 3.63 -29.90 10.57
CA TYR A 18 4.94 -30.41 10.97
C TYR A 18 4.95 -31.19 12.28
N GLY A 19 3.87 -31.12 13.08
CA GLY A 19 3.83 -31.69 14.42
C GLY A 19 4.57 -30.86 15.47
N ASP A 20 4.24 -31.10 16.74
CA ASP A 20 4.87 -30.40 17.85
C ASP A 20 6.29 -30.91 18.13
N ASN A 21 7.20 -29.99 18.49
CA ASN A 21 8.59 -30.27 18.86
C ASN A 21 9.46 -30.90 17.75
N THR A 22 9.07 -30.76 16.48
CA THR A 22 9.86 -31.26 15.36
C THR A 22 10.93 -30.25 14.92
N PRO A 23 12.09 -30.72 14.43
CA PRO A 23 13.12 -29.83 13.87
C PRO A 23 12.59 -29.06 12.64
N GLU A 24 11.68 -29.67 11.88
CA GLU A 24 11.00 -29.06 10.74
C GLU A 24 10.15 -27.85 11.18
N LEU A 25 9.36 -27.98 12.25
CA LEU A 25 8.59 -26.86 12.80
C LEU A 25 9.52 -25.71 13.23
N LYS A 26 10.64 -26.03 13.89
CA LYS A 26 11.62 -25.01 14.33
C LYS A 26 12.23 -24.27 13.14
N GLN A 27 12.49 -24.96 12.03
CA GLN A 27 12.99 -24.36 10.80
C GLN A 27 11.93 -23.45 10.16
N ALA A 28 10.69 -23.94 9.99
CA ALA A 28 9.59 -23.15 9.44
C ALA A 28 9.32 -21.88 10.26
N MET A 29 9.28 -22.00 11.60
CA MET A 29 9.11 -20.86 12.52
C MET A 29 10.21 -19.81 12.35
N LYS A 30 11.48 -20.23 12.19
CA LYS A 30 12.59 -19.30 11.93
C LYS A 30 12.40 -18.56 10.61
N THR A 31 12.02 -19.26 9.55
CA THR A 31 11.77 -18.64 8.24
C THR A 31 10.63 -17.63 8.31
N HIS A 32 9.50 -17.98 8.94
CA HIS A 32 8.37 -17.04 9.02
C HIS A 32 8.55 -15.90 10.03
N THR A 33 9.60 -15.95 10.87
CA THR A 33 10.00 -14.82 11.73
C THR A 33 10.86 -13.79 10.98
N GLN A 34 11.26 -14.08 9.73
CA GLN A 34 11.98 -13.13 8.90
C GLN A 34 11.19 -11.84 8.67
N PHE A 35 11.88 -10.82 8.17
CA PHE A 35 11.27 -9.53 7.90
C PHE A 35 10.10 -9.69 6.93
N PHE A 36 8.91 -9.32 7.41
CA PHE A 36 7.68 -9.31 6.63
C PHE A 36 6.97 -8.00 6.94
N ASN A 37 6.77 -7.16 5.94
CA ASN A 37 6.06 -5.91 6.15
C ASN A 37 5.18 -5.64 4.94
N THR A 38 3.89 -5.82 5.12
CA THR A 38 2.90 -5.57 4.08
C THR A 38 1.68 -4.86 4.66
N SER A 39 0.76 -4.48 3.79
CA SER A 39 -0.50 -3.87 4.20
C SER A 39 -1.33 -4.88 4.98
N ASN A 40 -1.88 -4.46 6.13
CA ASN A 40 -2.75 -5.32 6.95
C ASN A 40 -3.96 -5.85 6.17
N PHE A 41 -4.37 -5.14 5.12
CA PHE A 41 -5.50 -5.50 4.26
C PHE A 41 -5.18 -6.64 3.29
N PHE A 42 -3.92 -6.81 2.87
CA PHE A 42 -3.51 -7.85 1.91
C PHE A 42 -2.54 -8.90 2.46
N ASN A 43 -2.14 -8.78 3.72
CA ASN A 43 -1.46 -9.83 4.48
C ASN A 43 -2.15 -11.20 4.32
N THR A 44 -3.48 -11.23 4.27
CA THR A 44 -4.27 -12.47 4.24
C THR A 44 -4.13 -13.22 2.93
N ILE A 45 -3.86 -12.53 1.81
CA ILE A 45 -3.54 -13.20 0.54
C ILE A 45 -2.25 -13.98 0.66
N ILE A 46 -1.18 -13.31 1.10
CA ILE A 46 0.15 -13.92 1.24
C ILE A 46 0.06 -15.11 2.20
N THR A 47 -0.57 -14.90 3.35
CA THR A 47 -0.81 -15.95 4.35
C THR A 47 -1.55 -17.17 3.77
N GLY A 48 -2.62 -16.95 2.99
CA GLY A 48 -3.39 -18.05 2.40
C GLY A 48 -2.58 -18.87 1.39
N ILE A 49 -1.82 -18.19 0.52
CA ILE A 49 -0.99 -18.86 -0.49
C ILE A 49 0.17 -19.61 0.19
N ASP A 50 0.83 -18.99 1.17
CA ASP A 50 1.93 -19.61 1.91
C ASP A 50 1.49 -20.91 2.59
N LEU A 51 0.38 -20.88 3.32
CA LEU A 51 -0.18 -22.06 3.97
C LEU A 51 -0.54 -23.16 2.97
N ALA A 52 -1.09 -22.81 1.81
CA ALA A 52 -1.46 -23.77 0.78
C ALA A 52 -0.23 -24.47 0.16
N ILE A 53 0.85 -23.71 -0.08
CA ILE A 53 2.12 -24.24 -0.59
C ILE A 53 2.76 -25.16 0.46
N GLU A 54 2.84 -24.70 1.70
CA GLU A 54 3.52 -25.40 2.78
C GLU A 54 2.77 -26.66 3.23
N GLU A 55 1.44 -26.67 3.18
CA GLU A 55 0.64 -27.87 3.47
C GLU A 55 0.81 -28.98 2.42
N ARG A 56 1.18 -28.62 1.18
CA ARG A 56 1.37 -29.59 0.09
C ARG A 56 2.78 -30.14 0.00
N GLU A 57 3.77 -29.27 0.07
CA GLU A 57 5.18 -29.63 -0.14
C GLU A 57 5.99 -29.73 1.16
N GLY A 58 5.40 -29.32 2.29
CA GLY A 58 6.05 -29.36 3.60
C GLY A 58 7.32 -28.54 3.61
N ILE A 59 8.38 -29.09 4.23
CA ILE A 59 9.65 -28.37 4.42
C ILE A 59 10.34 -27.99 3.10
N LYS A 60 10.06 -28.71 2.01
CA LYS A 60 10.67 -28.45 0.68
C LYS A 60 10.21 -27.12 0.09
N ALA A 61 9.05 -26.64 0.52
CA ALA A 61 8.46 -25.40 0.04
C ALA A 61 9.00 -24.14 0.73
N ILE A 62 9.84 -24.27 1.77
CA ILE A 62 10.27 -23.12 2.60
C ILE A 62 10.92 -22.01 1.76
N ASP A 63 11.79 -22.37 0.82
CA ASP A 63 12.47 -21.39 -0.03
C ASP A 63 11.49 -20.71 -0.99
N THR A 64 10.55 -21.48 -1.54
CA THR A 64 9.46 -20.97 -2.40
C THR A 64 8.58 -19.98 -1.63
N VAL A 65 8.16 -20.33 -0.41
CA VAL A 65 7.33 -19.48 0.47
C VAL A 65 8.10 -18.21 0.86
N SER A 66 9.38 -18.35 1.21
CA SER A 66 10.23 -17.19 1.52
C SER A 66 10.38 -16.24 0.33
N GLY A 67 10.60 -16.78 -0.86
CA GLY A 67 10.70 -16.01 -2.11
C GLY A 67 9.39 -15.32 -2.46
N LEU A 68 8.27 -16.03 -2.35
CA LEU A 68 6.94 -15.47 -2.60
C LEU A 68 6.63 -14.32 -1.64
N LYS A 69 6.87 -14.50 -0.34
CA LYS A 69 6.70 -13.43 0.66
C LYS A 69 7.53 -12.22 0.33
N ALA A 70 8.81 -12.40 0.03
CA ALA A 70 9.71 -11.30 -0.30
C ALA A 70 9.26 -10.56 -1.56
N GLY A 71 8.78 -11.28 -2.57
CA GLY A 71 8.28 -10.70 -3.83
C GLY A 71 6.94 -9.97 -3.66
N LEU A 72 6.04 -10.46 -2.82
CA LEU A 72 4.69 -9.90 -2.68
C LEU A 72 4.57 -8.83 -1.57
N MET A 73 5.42 -8.85 -0.54
CA MET A 73 5.27 -7.95 0.60
C MET A 73 5.28 -6.47 0.21
N GLY A 74 6.14 -6.07 -0.74
CA GLY A 74 6.29 -4.70 -1.20
C GLY A 74 5.12 -4.21 -2.05
N PRO A 75 4.77 -4.89 -3.14
CA PRO A 75 3.64 -4.48 -3.97
C PRO A 75 2.30 -4.52 -3.24
N PHE A 76 2.04 -5.54 -2.42
CA PHE A 76 0.80 -5.59 -1.64
C PHE A 76 0.76 -4.58 -0.50
N ALA A 77 1.92 -4.15 0.02
CA ALA A 77 1.98 -2.96 0.88
C ALA A 77 1.43 -1.74 0.16
N SER A 78 2.00 -1.40 -1.00
CA SER A 78 1.60 -0.18 -1.70
C SER A 78 0.14 -0.21 -2.14
N ILE A 79 -0.34 -1.29 -2.75
CA ILE A 79 -1.72 -1.38 -3.23
C ILE A 79 -2.71 -1.35 -2.05
N GLY A 80 -2.43 -2.13 -0.99
CA GLY A 80 -3.32 -2.21 0.17
C GLY A 80 -3.41 -0.89 0.92
N ASP A 81 -2.29 -0.22 1.13
CA ASP A 81 -2.26 1.07 1.82
C ASP A 81 -2.89 2.19 0.96
N SER A 82 -2.74 2.14 -0.37
CA SER A 82 -3.38 3.09 -1.29
C SER A 82 -4.90 3.04 -1.21
N ILE A 83 -5.47 1.83 -1.28
CA ILE A 83 -6.93 1.64 -1.35
C ILE A 83 -7.55 1.77 0.04
N PHE A 84 -7.05 0.99 0.99
CA PHE A 84 -7.70 0.83 2.29
C PHE A 84 -7.12 1.75 3.37
N GLY A 85 -5.83 2.12 3.24
CA GLY A 85 -5.19 3.07 4.15
C GLY A 85 -5.48 4.54 3.81
N ALA A 86 -5.61 4.87 2.52
CA ALA A 86 -5.81 6.25 2.06
C ALA A 86 -7.18 6.49 1.43
N LEU A 87 -7.52 5.82 0.33
CA LEU A 87 -8.69 6.14 -0.48
C LEU A 87 -10.01 5.98 0.28
N ILE A 88 -10.26 4.81 0.87
CA ILE A 88 -11.50 4.51 1.61
C ILE A 88 -11.67 5.46 2.80
N PRO A 89 -10.69 5.62 3.72
CA PRO A 89 -10.80 6.59 4.80
C PRO A 89 -11.00 8.04 4.32
N THR A 90 -10.39 8.44 3.20
CA THR A 90 -10.56 9.79 2.66
C THR A 90 -11.98 10.03 2.18
N ILE A 91 -12.57 9.08 1.42
CA ILE A 91 -13.93 9.20 0.89
C ILE A 91 -14.95 9.20 2.03
N PHE A 92 -14.92 8.16 2.87
CA PHE A 92 -15.92 8.02 3.94
C PHE A 92 -15.71 9.03 5.06
N GLY A 93 -14.46 9.42 5.34
CA GLY A 93 -14.15 10.49 6.28
C GLY A 93 -14.64 11.86 5.80
N ALA A 94 -14.45 12.19 4.52
CA ALA A 94 -14.99 13.42 3.94
C ALA A 94 -16.53 13.44 3.94
N LEU A 95 -17.16 12.30 3.62
CA LEU A 95 -18.61 12.15 3.70
C LEU A 95 -19.11 12.33 5.14
N ALA A 96 -18.50 11.64 6.11
CA ALA A 96 -18.88 11.74 7.52
C ALA A 96 -18.70 13.16 8.05
N ALA A 97 -17.59 13.83 7.71
CA ALA A 97 -17.32 15.21 8.09
C ALA A 97 -18.36 16.19 7.52
N ASN A 98 -18.68 16.08 6.23
CA ASN A 98 -19.70 16.93 5.60
C ASN A 98 -21.09 16.73 6.23
N MET A 99 -21.46 15.49 6.56
CA MET A 99 -22.73 15.22 7.23
C MET A 99 -22.74 15.76 8.66
N ALA A 100 -21.61 15.66 9.38
CA ALA A 100 -21.48 16.22 10.72
C ALA A 100 -21.60 17.75 10.75
N ILE A 101 -21.04 18.45 9.75
CA ILE A 101 -21.21 19.92 9.60
C ILE A 101 -22.70 20.28 9.46
N ASN A 102 -23.47 19.44 8.77
CA ASN A 102 -24.92 19.60 8.62
C ASN A 102 -25.73 19.07 9.81
N GLY A 103 -25.09 18.74 10.94
CA GLY A 103 -25.74 18.23 12.15
C GLY A 103 -26.27 16.80 12.05
N ASN A 104 -25.89 16.02 11.02
CA ASN A 104 -26.38 14.68 10.78
C ASN A 104 -25.33 13.61 11.15
N PRO A 105 -25.57 12.78 12.19
CA PRO A 105 -24.61 11.76 12.65
C PRO A 105 -24.56 10.50 11.77
N THR A 106 -25.48 10.34 10.81
CA THR A 106 -25.56 9.13 9.96
C THR A 106 -24.27 8.84 9.19
N GLY A 107 -23.48 9.87 8.86
CA GLY A 107 -22.19 9.71 8.19
C GLY A 107 -21.19 8.82 8.93
N ILE A 108 -21.18 8.86 10.27
CA ILE A 108 -20.32 7.98 11.08
C ILE A 108 -20.74 6.52 10.96
N PHE A 109 -22.04 6.24 10.97
CA PHE A 109 -22.55 4.87 10.83
C PHE A 109 -22.24 4.30 9.45
N ILE A 110 -22.35 5.12 8.38
CA ILE A 110 -21.95 4.73 7.03
C ILE A 110 -20.47 4.35 7.02
N TRP A 111 -19.60 5.13 7.67
CA TRP A 111 -18.17 4.82 7.73
C TRP A 111 -17.89 3.53 8.51
N ILE A 112 -18.58 3.28 9.62
CA ILE A 112 -18.47 2.03 10.39
C ILE A 112 -18.89 0.83 9.52
N VAL A 113 -20.00 0.93 8.79
CA VAL A 113 -20.46 -0.13 7.88
C VAL A 113 -19.45 -0.39 6.77
N ALA A 114 -18.85 0.66 6.20
CA ALA A 114 -17.80 0.52 5.20
C ALA A 114 -16.57 -0.22 5.77
N GLN A 115 -16.14 0.11 6.99
CA GLN A 115 -15.03 -0.59 7.65
C GLN A 115 -15.38 -2.05 7.97
N MET A 116 -16.63 -2.33 8.36
CA MET A 116 -17.09 -3.70 8.56
C MET A 116 -17.02 -4.50 7.25
N ALA A 117 -17.43 -3.91 6.13
CA ALA A 117 -17.33 -4.53 4.82
C ALA A 117 -15.87 -4.84 4.44
N VAL A 118 -14.93 -3.94 4.74
CA VAL A 118 -13.50 -4.18 4.55
C VAL A 118 -13.01 -5.37 5.39
N ASN A 119 -13.45 -5.48 6.65
CA ASN A 119 -13.09 -6.61 7.51
C ASN A 119 -13.66 -7.94 6.98
N VAL A 120 -14.91 -7.95 6.51
CA VAL A 120 -15.51 -9.13 5.88
C VAL A 120 -14.74 -9.53 4.62
N PHE A 121 -14.36 -8.55 3.80
CA PHE A 121 -13.53 -8.77 2.62
C PHE A 121 -12.21 -9.46 2.99
N ARG A 122 -11.50 -8.96 4.01
CA ARG A 122 -10.23 -9.54 4.48
C ARG A 122 -10.38 -10.99 4.94
N TRP A 123 -11.49 -11.32 5.61
CA TRP A 123 -11.78 -12.70 6.02
C TRP A 123 -11.98 -13.58 4.78
N LYS A 124 -12.89 -13.22 3.88
CA LYS A 124 -13.19 -14.02 2.68
C LYS A 124 -11.99 -14.17 1.74
N GLN A 125 -11.16 -13.15 1.69
CA GLN A 125 -9.91 -13.13 0.94
C GLN A 125 -8.93 -14.22 1.36
N LEU A 126 -8.83 -14.54 2.66
CA LEU A 126 -7.94 -15.62 3.13
C LEU A 126 -8.36 -16.98 2.56
N GLU A 127 -9.66 -17.27 2.62
CA GLU A 127 -10.23 -18.53 2.11
C GLU A 127 -10.01 -18.66 0.59
N PHE A 128 -10.22 -17.57 -0.14
CA PHE A 128 -9.97 -17.52 -1.57
C PHE A 128 -8.48 -17.72 -1.90
N ALA A 129 -7.60 -16.99 -1.21
CA ALA A 129 -6.16 -17.08 -1.43
C ALA A 129 -5.59 -18.46 -1.13
N TYR A 130 -6.11 -19.15 -0.11
CA TYR A 130 -5.74 -20.54 0.17
C TYR A 130 -6.19 -21.50 -0.95
N LYS A 131 -7.44 -21.39 -1.43
CA LYS A 131 -7.95 -22.22 -2.54
C LYS A 131 -7.16 -22.00 -3.83
N GLU A 132 -6.91 -20.75 -4.19
CA GLU A 132 -6.08 -20.41 -5.35
C GLU A 132 -4.62 -20.82 -5.14
N GLY A 133 -4.10 -20.70 -3.92
CA GLY A 133 -2.77 -21.18 -3.53
C GLY A 133 -2.60 -22.68 -3.80
N ILE A 134 -3.61 -23.50 -3.49
CA ILE A 134 -3.59 -24.93 -3.82
C ILE A 134 -3.48 -25.13 -5.34
N SER A 135 -4.30 -24.42 -6.11
CA SER A 135 -4.28 -24.47 -7.59
C SER A 135 -2.91 -24.04 -8.16
N LEU A 136 -2.30 -23.02 -7.54
CA LEU A 136 -0.97 -22.52 -7.91
C LEU A 136 0.10 -23.61 -7.77
N VAL A 137 0.08 -24.35 -6.66
CA VAL A 137 1.03 -25.43 -6.38
C VAL A 137 0.80 -26.64 -7.29
N THR A 138 -0.46 -27.01 -7.53
CA THR A 138 -0.77 -28.27 -8.24
C THR A 138 -0.65 -28.17 -9.76
N THR A 139 -0.83 -26.97 -10.32
CA THR A 139 -1.08 -26.82 -11.77
C THR A 139 -0.35 -25.64 -12.41
N MET A 140 0.19 -24.72 -11.62
CA MET A 140 0.63 -23.40 -12.12
C MET A 140 1.93 -22.92 -11.46
N GLN A 141 2.84 -23.81 -11.07
CA GLN A 141 4.09 -23.41 -10.39
C GLN A 141 4.91 -22.40 -11.21
N HIS A 142 4.91 -22.53 -12.54
CA HIS A 142 5.52 -21.58 -13.49
C HIS A 142 4.87 -20.18 -13.51
N ARG A 143 3.67 -20.03 -12.94
CA ARG A 143 2.94 -18.75 -12.84
C ARG A 143 3.23 -18.00 -11.55
N LEU A 144 3.95 -18.57 -10.59
CA LEU A 144 4.34 -17.85 -9.37
C LEU A 144 5.12 -16.57 -9.72
N THR A 145 6.05 -16.65 -10.68
CA THR A 145 6.78 -15.48 -11.20
C THR A 145 5.85 -14.47 -11.88
N ALA A 146 4.92 -14.95 -12.72
CA ALA A 146 3.93 -14.07 -13.37
C ALA A 146 3.04 -13.35 -12.35
N LEU A 147 2.69 -14.01 -11.24
CA LEU A 147 1.92 -13.42 -10.16
C LEU A 147 2.72 -12.33 -9.42
N THR A 148 3.99 -12.58 -9.10
CA THR A 148 4.86 -11.57 -8.49
C THR A 148 5.10 -10.38 -9.42
N ASP A 149 5.27 -10.62 -10.73
CA ASP A 149 5.48 -9.57 -11.73
C ASP A 149 4.22 -8.71 -11.90
N ALA A 150 3.05 -9.35 -12.01
CA ALA A 150 1.77 -8.64 -12.08
C ALA A 150 1.51 -7.81 -10.83
N ALA A 151 1.79 -8.36 -9.64
CA ALA A 151 1.68 -7.63 -8.39
C ALA A 151 2.62 -6.41 -8.38
N THR A 152 3.88 -6.58 -8.80
CA THR A 152 4.86 -5.50 -8.87
C THR A 152 4.42 -4.38 -9.82
N LEU A 153 3.95 -4.73 -11.01
CA LEU A 153 3.45 -3.77 -12.00
C LEU A 153 2.24 -2.99 -11.46
N MET A 154 1.30 -3.68 -10.81
CA MET A 154 0.16 -3.06 -10.13
C MET A 154 0.61 -2.14 -8.98
N GLY A 155 1.61 -2.54 -8.21
CA GLY A 155 2.16 -1.75 -7.11
C GLY A 155 2.80 -0.45 -7.57
N VAL A 156 3.59 -0.49 -8.65
CA VAL A 156 4.20 0.70 -9.26
C VAL A 156 3.12 1.62 -9.84
N PHE A 157 2.13 1.06 -10.53
CA PHE A 157 0.99 1.81 -11.06
C PHE A 157 0.23 2.55 -9.94
N MET A 158 -0.03 1.89 -8.81
CA MET A 158 -0.69 2.51 -7.66
C MET A 158 0.10 3.65 -7.04
N VAL A 159 1.43 3.52 -6.91
CA VAL A 159 2.27 4.62 -6.41
C VAL A 159 2.18 5.84 -7.34
N GLY A 160 2.21 5.62 -8.65
CA GLY A 160 2.04 6.70 -9.64
C GLY A 160 0.65 7.35 -9.58
N ALA A 161 -0.40 6.55 -9.47
CA ALA A 161 -1.78 7.03 -9.34
C ALA A 161 -2.00 7.86 -8.07
N LEU A 162 -1.46 7.42 -6.93
CA LEU A 162 -1.49 8.19 -5.68
C LEU A 162 -0.72 9.51 -5.79
N ALA A 163 0.49 9.49 -6.37
CA ALA A 163 1.26 10.71 -6.61
C ALA A 163 0.48 11.72 -7.44
N ALA A 164 -0.21 11.25 -8.49
CA ALA A 164 -1.03 12.10 -9.32
C ALA A 164 -2.32 12.58 -8.60
N THR A 165 -2.95 11.79 -7.73
CA THR A 165 -4.28 12.11 -7.20
C THR A 165 -4.26 12.81 -5.84
N MET A 166 -3.32 12.46 -4.96
CA MET A 166 -3.29 12.94 -3.58
C MET A 166 -2.47 14.22 -3.40
N VAL A 167 -1.58 14.53 -4.34
CA VAL A 167 -0.77 15.75 -4.31
C VAL A 167 -1.51 16.85 -5.09
N ASN A 168 -2.20 17.72 -4.35
CA ASN A 168 -2.92 18.86 -4.90
C ASN A 168 -2.15 20.14 -4.58
N VAL A 169 -1.22 20.51 -5.46
CA VAL A 169 -0.46 21.76 -5.39
C VAL A 169 -0.64 22.48 -6.72
N LYS A 170 -1.03 23.75 -6.66
CA LYS A 170 -1.24 24.61 -7.81
C LYS A 170 -0.31 25.82 -7.74
N PHE A 171 0.15 26.32 -8.89
CA PHE A 171 0.83 27.61 -8.94
C PHE A 171 -0.22 28.71 -8.76
N ALA A 172 0.01 29.60 -7.80
CA ALA A 172 -0.83 30.79 -7.58
C ALA A 172 -0.35 32.00 -8.40
N TRP A 173 0.81 31.89 -9.05
CA TRP A 173 1.39 32.98 -9.81
C TRP A 173 0.68 33.13 -11.15
N VAL A 174 -0.22 34.12 -11.22
CA VAL A 174 -0.85 34.58 -12.46
C VAL A 174 -0.11 35.83 -12.93
N PRO A 175 0.88 35.73 -13.84
CA PRO A 175 1.46 36.91 -14.46
C PRO A 175 0.42 37.56 -15.37
N ASN A 176 -0.09 38.73 -14.96
CA ASN A 176 -0.97 39.56 -15.78
C ASN A 176 -0.13 40.32 -16.82
N PHE A 177 -0.34 40.04 -18.10
CA PHE A 177 0.13 40.87 -19.20
C PHE A 177 -1.07 41.64 -19.80
N GLY A 178 -1.34 42.85 -19.31
CA GLY A 178 -2.53 43.63 -19.72
C GLY A 178 -3.84 43.01 -19.22
N ASP A 179 -4.86 42.89 -20.09
CA ASP A 179 -6.18 42.29 -19.81
C ASP A 179 -6.23 40.75 -19.99
N VAL A 180 -5.11 40.11 -20.34
CA VAL A 180 -5.05 38.66 -20.58
C VAL A 180 -4.31 37.99 -19.41
N THR A 181 -5.05 37.32 -18.56
CA THR A 181 -4.52 36.46 -17.49
C THR A 181 -3.87 35.23 -18.13
N VAL A 182 -2.54 35.21 -18.22
CA VAL A 182 -1.80 34.03 -18.69
C VAL A 182 -1.65 33.08 -17.51
N ASP A 183 -2.55 32.12 -17.42
CA ASP A 183 -2.53 31.08 -16.39
C ASP A 183 -1.43 30.05 -16.73
N MET A 184 -0.23 30.24 -16.17
CA MET A 184 0.91 29.35 -16.41
C MET A 184 0.61 27.88 -16.09
N GLN A 185 -0.34 27.62 -15.18
CA GLN A 185 -0.77 26.27 -14.86
C GLN A 185 -1.53 25.60 -16.01
N ASN A 186 -2.42 26.33 -16.69
CA ASN A 186 -3.16 25.77 -17.83
C ASN A 186 -2.25 25.45 -19.03
N ASN A 187 -1.20 26.24 -19.25
CA ASN A 187 -0.22 25.97 -20.32
C ASN A 187 0.63 24.73 -20.03
N LEU A 188 1.01 24.51 -18.77
CA LEU A 188 1.75 23.32 -18.35
C LEU A 188 0.85 22.07 -18.34
N ASP A 189 -0.38 22.19 -17.84
CA ASP A 189 -1.36 21.09 -17.81
C ASP A 189 -1.83 20.69 -19.22
N MET A 190 -1.75 21.58 -20.23
CA MET A 190 -1.99 21.25 -21.65
C MET A 190 -0.90 20.34 -22.26
N ILE A 191 0.34 20.42 -21.78
CA ILE A 191 1.45 19.59 -22.29
C ILE A 191 1.52 18.28 -21.51
N LEU A 192 1.47 18.35 -20.16
CA LEU A 192 1.42 17.18 -19.30
C LEU A 192 0.62 17.50 -18.03
N PRO A 193 -0.60 16.96 -17.88
CA PRO A 193 -1.42 17.21 -16.70
C PRO A 193 -0.72 16.68 -15.45
N ARG A 194 -0.67 17.51 -14.40
CA ARG A 194 -0.03 17.16 -13.11
C ARG A 194 1.48 16.91 -13.16
N LEU A 195 2.18 17.62 -14.04
CA LEU A 195 3.65 17.65 -14.06
C LEU A 195 4.24 18.12 -12.72
N LEU A 196 3.62 19.10 -12.07
CA LEU A 196 4.09 19.65 -10.80
C LEU A 196 4.03 18.64 -9.63
N PRO A 197 2.89 17.95 -9.38
CA PRO A 197 2.84 16.80 -8.49
C PRO A 197 3.95 15.76 -8.74
N ALA A 198 4.18 15.40 -10.01
CA ALA A 198 5.23 14.44 -10.37
C ALA A 198 6.63 14.96 -10.02
N GLY A 199 6.91 16.23 -10.30
CA GLY A 199 8.18 16.88 -9.95
C GLY A 199 8.43 16.94 -8.44
N ILE A 200 7.40 17.26 -7.65
CA ILE A 200 7.49 17.29 -6.19
C ILE A 200 7.79 15.89 -5.65
N VAL A 201 7.07 14.86 -6.12
CA VAL A 201 7.30 13.47 -5.70
C VAL A 201 8.71 13.02 -6.09
N GLY A 202 9.16 13.34 -7.30
CA GLY A 202 10.52 13.07 -7.76
C GLY A 202 11.59 13.75 -6.90
N ALA A 203 11.39 15.01 -6.52
CA ALA A 203 12.30 15.75 -5.66
C ALA A 203 12.37 15.16 -4.24
N ILE A 204 11.24 14.75 -3.67
CA ILE A 204 11.18 14.07 -2.37
C ILE A 204 11.88 12.72 -2.44
N TYR A 205 11.61 11.93 -3.49
CA TYR A 205 12.27 10.65 -3.71
C TYR A 205 13.79 10.80 -3.78
N TRP A 206 14.28 11.75 -4.57
CA TRP A 206 15.71 12.05 -4.66
C TRP A 206 16.32 12.50 -3.32
N MET A 207 15.59 13.33 -2.56
CA MET A 207 16.03 13.81 -1.25
C MET A 207 16.14 12.68 -0.22
N LEU A 208 15.18 11.74 -0.21
CA LEU A 208 15.21 10.56 0.67
C LEU A 208 16.31 9.57 0.31
N GLY A 209 16.78 9.58 -0.94
CA GLY A 209 17.95 8.80 -1.37
C GLY A 209 19.29 9.30 -0.79
N LYS A 210 19.34 10.49 -0.15
CA LYS A 210 20.56 11.02 0.45
C LYS A 210 20.85 10.42 1.82
N LYS A 211 22.13 10.09 2.06
CA LYS A 211 22.64 9.58 3.33
C LYS A 211 22.30 10.57 4.47
N ASN A 212 21.77 10.07 5.60
CA ASN A 212 21.27 10.81 6.78
C ASN A 212 19.91 11.53 6.65
N MET A 213 19.19 11.35 5.54
CA MET A 213 17.80 11.79 5.43
C MET A 213 16.86 10.75 6.06
N THR A 214 15.96 11.19 6.92
CA THR A 214 14.92 10.34 7.51
C THR A 214 13.55 10.85 7.07
N SER A 215 12.54 9.98 7.02
CA SER A 215 11.17 10.36 6.62
C SER A 215 10.66 11.56 7.43
N THR A 216 10.95 11.61 8.73
CA THR A 216 10.58 12.72 9.61
C THR A 216 11.21 14.05 9.20
N LYS A 217 12.51 14.06 8.85
CA LYS A 217 13.18 15.28 8.35
C LYS A 217 12.62 15.70 6.99
N GLY A 218 12.33 14.74 6.12
CA GLY A 218 11.68 15.01 4.83
C GLY A 218 10.34 15.71 4.97
N ILE A 219 9.48 15.22 5.88
CA ILE A 219 8.18 15.85 6.18
C ILE A 219 8.36 17.29 6.67
N LEU A 220 9.29 17.53 7.61
CA LEU A 220 9.59 18.86 8.12
C LEU A 220 10.06 19.83 7.02
N ILE A 221 10.95 19.38 6.14
CA ILE A 221 11.44 20.18 5.01
C ILE A 221 10.29 20.55 4.07
N VAL A 222 9.47 19.57 3.68
CA VAL A 222 8.32 19.82 2.78
C VAL A 222 7.36 20.81 3.42
N LEU A 223 7.08 20.68 4.72
CA LEU A 223 6.20 21.60 5.45
C LEU A 223 6.76 23.03 5.42
N VAL A 224 8.03 23.21 5.76
CA VAL A 224 8.68 24.55 5.76
C VAL A 224 8.70 25.15 4.36
N VAL A 225 9.02 24.36 3.33
CA VAL A 225 9.04 24.81 1.93
C VAL A 225 7.64 25.20 1.46
N CYS A 226 6.61 24.38 1.75
CA CYS A 226 5.23 24.71 1.40
C CYS A 226 4.75 25.99 2.09
N VAL A 227 5.07 26.19 3.38
CA VAL A 227 4.71 27.42 4.10
C VAL A 227 5.42 28.64 3.52
N ALA A 228 6.73 28.53 3.22
CA ALA A 228 7.49 29.64 2.64
C ALA A 228 7.00 30.00 1.23
N LEU A 229 6.77 29.02 0.36
CA LEU A 229 6.27 29.24 -1.00
C LEU A 229 4.83 29.79 -1.01
N SER A 230 3.99 29.36 -0.05
CA SER A 230 2.63 29.90 0.11
C SER A 230 2.66 31.34 0.62
N ALA A 231 3.53 31.67 1.58
CA ALA A 231 3.71 33.04 2.08
C ALA A 231 4.24 34.00 1.00
N LEU A 232 5.03 33.50 0.05
CA LEU A 232 5.50 34.25 -1.12
C LEU A 232 4.47 34.33 -2.25
N GLY A 233 3.29 33.70 -2.11
CA GLY A 233 2.22 33.72 -3.12
C GLY A 233 2.53 32.92 -4.38
N ILE A 234 3.54 32.04 -4.35
CA ILE A 234 3.97 31.23 -5.51
C ILE A 234 3.07 30.01 -5.68
N ILE A 235 2.57 29.43 -4.58
CA ILE A 235 1.71 28.25 -4.58
C ILE A 235 0.41 28.50 -3.82
N SER A 236 -0.69 27.91 -4.33
CA SER A 236 -1.99 27.83 -3.66
C SER A 236 -2.48 26.39 -3.63
N LYS A 237 -3.44 26.14 -2.74
CA LYS A 237 -4.19 24.89 -2.62
C LYS A 237 -5.05 24.64 -3.86
#